data_AF-A0A9P4NG16-F1
#
_entry.id   AF-A0A9P4NG16-F1
#
_cell.length_a   1.000
_cell.length_b   1.000
_cell.length_c   1.000
_cell.angle_alpha   90.00
_cell.angle_beta   90.00
_cell.angle_gamma   90.00
#
_symmetry.space_group_name_H-M   'P 1'
#
loop_
_entity.id
_entity.type
_entity.pdbx_description
1 polymer ?
#
loop_
_entity_poly.entity_id
_entity_poly.type
_entity_poly.pdbx_seq_one_letter_code
_entity_poly.pdbx_strand_id
1 'polypeptide(L)'
;MAEKRKVRGEPGEAATSKRQKPRLLLNVNKASAETRAITKHNDETPFFKLPKEIRDQIYKLVLSDRIIHNYRNNRSRNNQWDDNWTLTVCRCRQTNQEIYEEFIAPRAAHYTEPGKWTDHHIHCKKMRILTDNFAPDEQLLPAESVTAQFLRTCRRIYYEASYLLLSSNTLSLGDLHMLNEWVGSLMPAQQRQIKSINLHLGADDANNGLPTLLLPNVQALTGLRYLHVTSEMDWPTGAEFYEARQKFLQGGSSFLISSTRNVYDLRRCSLAKVTMTVIDREPSPLRLNRYQWRWSVAEKHKLAKHFEAQLLTEWNEEEHQEQQAMERAKKLEGRKKSLTHMKTTLQALQTSRKTIRNEAKCKTLEKRIHKEEAANMKSEEYNAKRRVLLQKKKSEILTGRGIV
;
A
#
# COMPACT_ATOMS: atom_id res chain seq x y z
N MET A 1 51.26 -13.89 42.98
CA MET A 1 50.72 -14.83 41.97
C MET A 1 49.39 -14.28 41.49
N ALA A 2 49.34 -13.73 40.28
CA ALA A 2 48.14 -13.15 39.69
C ALA A 2 47.88 -13.87 38.35
N GLU A 3 46.79 -14.63 38.32
CA GLU A 3 46.42 -15.54 37.24
C GLU A 3 45.73 -14.75 36.11
N LYS A 4 46.43 -14.59 34.99
CA LYS A 4 45.89 -13.94 33.78
C LYS A 4 44.92 -14.90 33.08
N ARG A 5 43.62 -14.72 33.30
CA ARG A 5 42.56 -15.36 32.51
C ARG A 5 42.57 -14.83 31.08
N LYS A 6 43.00 -15.67 30.15
CA LYS A 6 43.00 -15.43 28.69
C LYS A 6 41.62 -15.76 28.15
N VAL A 7 40.76 -14.74 27.98
CA VAL A 7 39.46 -14.89 27.32
C VAL A 7 39.71 -15.05 25.81
N ARG A 8 39.53 -16.27 25.29
CA ARG A 8 39.46 -16.56 23.85
C ARG A 8 38.10 -16.06 23.36
N GLY A 9 38.07 -14.88 22.76
CA GLY A 9 36.96 -14.47 21.90
C GLY A 9 37.11 -15.15 20.55
N GLU A 10 36.14 -15.97 20.17
CA GLU A 10 36.05 -16.50 18.81
C GLU A 10 35.83 -15.32 17.84
N PRO A 11 36.62 -15.22 16.75
CA PRO A 11 36.39 -14.20 15.74
C PRO A 11 35.09 -14.53 15.02
N GLY A 12 34.01 -13.87 15.42
CA GLY A 12 32.76 -13.90 14.68
C GLY A 12 33.04 -13.50 13.23
N GLU A 13 32.67 -14.38 12.29
CA GLU A 13 32.72 -14.14 10.86
C GLU A 13 31.95 -12.85 10.56
N ALA A 14 32.69 -11.75 10.45
CA ALA A 14 32.14 -10.49 9.98
C ALA A 14 31.68 -10.72 8.54
N ALA A 15 30.38 -10.86 8.35
CA ALA A 15 29.74 -10.92 7.05
C ALA A 15 30.29 -9.79 6.20
N THR A 16 31.15 -10.13 5.25
CA THR A 16 31.78 -9.17 4.35
C THR A 16 30.71 -8.70 3.39
N SER A 17 29.95 -7.68 3.81
CA SER A 17 29.00 -7.01 2.92
C SER A 17 29.79 -6.55 1.70
N LYS A 18 29.50 -7.16 0.54
CA LYS A 18 30.16 -6.82 -0.71
C LYS A 18 29.87 -5.34 -0.96
N ARG A 19 30.88 -4.48 -0.78
CA ARG A 19 30.77 -3.05 -1.07
C ARG A 19 30.27 -2.90 -2.50
N GLN A 20 29.02 -2.45 -2.66
CA GLN A 20 28.44 -2.20 -3.96
C GLN A 20 29.29 -1.14 -4.67
N LYS A 21 29.68 -1.41 -5.92
CA LYS A 21 30.43 -0.43 -6.71
C LYS A 21 29.55 0.81 -6.91
N PRO A 22 30.10 2.03 -6.71
CA PRO A 22 29.34 3.25 -6.96
C PRO A 22 28.79 3.22 -8.37
N ARG A 23 27.46 3.25 -8.49
CA ARG A 23 26.79 3.30 -9.80
C ARG A 23 26.77 4.77 -10.22
N LEU A 24 27.10 5.04 -11.48
CA LEU A 24 26.73 6.31 -12.11
C LEU A 24 25.18 6.43 -12.05
N LEU A 25 24.61 7.64 -12.05
CA LEU A 25 23.14 7.85 -12.01
C LEU A 25 22.42 7.04 -13.08
N LEU A 26 23.12 6.79 -14.17
CA LEU A 26 22.74 5.95 -15.28
C LEU A 26 23.81 4.85 -15.36
N ASN A 27 23.40 3.59 -15.44
CA ASN A 27 24.33 2.46 -15.50
C ASN A 27 25.14 2.51 -16.79
N VAL A 28 26.25 3.26 -16.81
CA VAL A 28 27.13 3.33 -17.97
C VAL A 28 28.06 2.13 -17.91
N ASN A 29 27.65 1.04 -18.56
CA ASN A 29 28.49 -0.15 -18.72
C ASN A 29 29.89 0.24 -19.25
N LYS A 30 30.90 -0.61 -18.96
CA LYS A 30 32.25 -0.46 -19.55
C LYS A 30 32.11 -0.19 -21.05
N ALA A 31 32.81 0.82 -21.56
CA ALA A 31 32.65 1.24 -22.95
C ALA A 31 33.07 0.09 -23.86
N SER A 32 32.07 -0.54 -24.51
CA SER A 32 32.32 -1.42 -25.64
C SER A 32 33.03 -0.64 -26.74
N ALA A 33 33.68 -1.35 -27.67
CA ALA A 33 34.27 -0.71 -28.84
C ALA A 33 33.23 0.14 -29.60
N GLU A 34 32.00 -0.36 -29.70
CA GLU A 34 30.84 0.34 -30.23
C GLU A 34 30.52 1.63 -29.46
N THR A 35 30.51 1.60 -28.13
CA THR A 35 30.28 2.82 -27.31
C THR A 35 31.34 3.88 -27.57
N ARG A 36 32.61 3.47 -27.79
CA ARG A 36 33.71 4.39 -28.11
C ARG A 36 33.53 5.00 -29.50
N ALA A 37 33.13 4.21 -30.49
CA ALA A 37 32.84 4.68 -31.85
C ALA A 37 31.67 5.69 -31.84
N ILE A 38 30.59 5.38 -31.13
CA ILE A 38 29.46 6.31 -30.95
C ILE A 38 29.89 7.59 -30.25
N THR A 39 30.75 7.50 -29.22
CA THR A 39 31.27 8.69 -28.52
C THR A 39 32.07 9.58 -29.47
N LYS A 40 32.96 8.99 -30.29
CA LYS A 40 33.75 9.73 -31.28
C LYS A 40 32.86 10.40 -32.32
N HIS A 41 31.87 9.69 -32.84
CA HIS A 41 30.91 10.26 -33.80
C HIS A 41 30.09 11.40 -33.18
N ASN A 42 29.69 11.26 -31.91
CA ASN A 42 28.97 12.33 -31.21
C ASN A 42 29.79 13.62 -31.14
N ASP A 43 31.10 13.56 -30.90
CA ASP A 43 31.96 14.75 -30.85
C ASP A 43 31.97 15.54 -32.19
N GLU A 44 31.60 14.91 -33.31
CA GLU A 44 31.51 15.55 -34.63
C GLU A 44 30.17 16.24 -34.89
N THR A 45 29.16 15.99 -34.04
CA THR A 45 27.82 16.55 -34.20
C THR A 45 27.81 18.07 -34.03
N PRO A 46 26.90 18.80 -34.73
CA PRO A 46 26.79 20.24 -34.61
C PRO A 46 26.63 20.74 -33.17
N PHE A 47 25.99 19.94 -32.30
CA PHE A 47 25.77 20.29 -30.90
C PHE A 47 27.08 20.45 -30.11
N PHE A 48 28.05 19.54 -30.26
CA PHE A 48 29.33 19.64 -29.53
C PHE A 48 30.32 20.62 -30.15
N LYS A 49 30.03 21.12 -31.36
CA LYS A 49 30.75 22.24 -31.98
C LYS A 49 30.32 23.60 -31.40
N LEU A 50 29.16 23.68 -30.74
CA LEU A 50 28.75 24.89 -30.03
C LEU A 50 29.72 25.19 -28.87
N PRO A 51 29.99 26.46 -28.53
CA PRO A 51 30.72 26.82 -27.32
C PRO A 51 30.08 26.22 -26.06
N LYS A 52 30.90 25.97 -25.02
CA LYS A 52 30.42 25.33 -23.79
C LYS A 52 29.29 26.13 -23.15
N GLU A 53 29.38 27.45 -23.20
CA GLU A 53 28.42 28.40 -22.63
C GLU A 53 27.05 28.25 -23.27
N ILE A 54 26.99 28.06 -24.60
CA ILE A 54 25.75 27.84 -25.33
C ILE A 54 25.17 26.46 -24.96
N ARG A 55 26.00 25.43 -24.83
CA ARG A 55 25.54 24.10 -24.37
C ARG A 55 24.97 24.16 -22.95
N ASP A 56 25.64 24.88 -22.04
CA ASP A 56 25.16 25.08 -20.66
C ASP A 56 23.80 25.80 -20.63
N GLN A 57 23.60 26.81 -21.50
CA GLN A 57 22.29 27.47 -21.66
C GLN A 57 21.22 26.50 -22.16
N ILE A 58 21.54 25.67 -23.16
CA ILE A 58 20.61 24.63 -23.65
C ILE A 58 20.28 23.64 -22.54
N TYR A 59 21.27 23.13 -21.82
CA TYR A 59 21.03 22.22 -20.70
C TYR A 59 20.18 22.88 -19.61
N LYS A 60 20.42 24.15 -19.29
CA LYS A 60 19.59 24.88 -18.33
C LYS A 60 18.14 24.97 -18.80
N LEU A 61 17.91 25.39 -20.04
CA LEU A 61 16.55 25.48 -20.61
C LEU A 61 15.80 24.14 -20.60
N VAL A 62 16.50 23.03 -20.87
CA VAL A 62 15.91 21.70 -20.95
C VAL A 62 15.73 21.05 -19.57
N LEU A 63 16.68 21.26 -18.66
CA LEU A 63 16.80 20.47 -17.44
C LEU A 63 16.60 21.24 -16.14
N SER A 64 16.60 22.58 -16.10
CA SER A 64 16.54 23.32 -14.83
C SER A 64 15.11 23.65 -14.36
N ASP A 65 14.99 23.88 -13.06
CA ASP A 65 13.80 24.43 -12.40
C ASP A 65 12.53 23.59 -12.57
N ARG A 66 12.69 22.28 -12.73
CA ARG A 66 11.60 21.31 -12.84
C ARG A 66 11.43 20.50 -11.56
N ILE A 67 10.30 19.78 -11.51
CA ILE A 67 10.14 18.61 -10.63
C ILE A 67 10.57 17.39 -11.44
N ILE A 68 11.48 16.59 -10.90
CA ILE A 68 11.86 15.30 -11.49
C ILE A 68 11.27 14.20 -10.63
N HIS A 69 10.30 13.47 -11.17
CA HIS A 69 9.83 12.25 -10.55
C HIS A 69 10.89 11.16 -10.73
N ASN A 70 11.31 10.60 -9.61
CA ASN A 70 12.22 9.49 -9.57
C ASN A 70 11.47 8.23 -9.15
N TYR A 71 11.44 7.25 -10.03
CA TYR A 71 10.78 5.99 -9.75
C TYR A 71 11.62 4.78 -10.15
N ARG A 72 11.48 3.72 -9.37
CA ARG A 72 12.01 2.41 -9.73
C ARG A 72 11.06 1.76 -10.72
N ASN A 73 11.61 1.21 -11.80
CA ASN A 73 10.78 0.52 -12.78
C ASN A 73 10.42 -0.87 -12.25
N ASN A 74 9.30 -0.98 -11.52
CA ASN A 74 8.84 -2.27 -10.97
C ASN A 74 8.31 -3.24 -12.04
N ARG A 75 8.40 -2.91 -13.33
CA ARG A 75 8.01 -3.83 -14.40
C ARG A 75 9.03 -4.95 -14.51
N SER A 76 8.67 -6.07 -13.91
CA SER A 76 9.27 -7.36 -14.25
C SER A 76 8.75 -7.76 -15.64
N ARG A 77 9.61 -7.67 -16.66
CA ARG A 77 9.49 -8.59 -17.79
C ARG A 77 10.19 -9.86 -17.30
N ASN A 78 9.42 -10.92 -16.99
CA ASN A 78 9.91 -12.24 -16.57
C ASN A 78 10.37 -12.40 -15.10
N ASN A 79 9.73 -11.76 -14.12
CA ASN A 79 10.08 -11.79 -12.68
C ASN A 79 11.50 -11.29 -12.36
N GLN A 80 12.20 -10.68 -13.33
CA GLN A 80 13.45 -9.97 -13.06
C GLN A 80 13.12 -8.50 -12.78
N TRP A 81 13.38 -8.09 -11.54
CA TRP A 81 13.30 -6.71 -11.13
C TRP A 81 14.41 -5.93 -11.83
N ASP A 82 14.03 -4.99 -12.69
CA ASP A 82 15.01 -4.08 -13.27
C ASP A 82 15.38 -3.03 -12.22
N ASP A 83 16.62 -3.09 -11.72
CA ASP A 83 17.19 -2.14 -10.75
C ASP A 83 17.40 -0.73 -11.34
N ASN A 84 16.86 -0.46 -12.53
CA ASN A 84 17.02 0.79 -13.22
C ASN A 84 16.07 1.86 -12.66
N TRP A 85 16.69 2.88 -12.05
CA TRP A 85 16.03 4.15 -11.74
C TRP A 85 15.65 4.88 -13.03
N THR A 86 14.45 5.44 -13.04
CA THR A 86 13.96 6.28 -14.13
C THR A 86 13.64 7.66 -13.58
N LEU A 87 14.24 8.66 -14.20
CA LEU A 87 14.03 10.08 -13.92
C LEU A 87 13.12 10.64 -15.00
N THR A 88 12.01 11.25 -14.59
CA THR A 88 11.02 11.82 -15.51
C THR A 88 10.64 13.22 -15.04
N VAL A 89 10.79 14.20 -15.93
CA VAL A 89 10.30 15.57 -15.64
C VAL A 89 8.79 15.53 -15.49
N CYS A 90 8.31 16.17 -14.43
CA CYS A 90 6.90 16.41 -14.21
C CYS A 90 6.32 17.22 -15.36
N ARG A 91 5.18 16.79 -15.89
CA ARG A 91 4.45 17.52 -16.94
C ARG A 91 3.59 18.65 -16.38
N CYS A 92 3.54 18.81 -15.06
CA CYS A 92 2.84 19.93 -14.47
C CYS A 92 3.47 21.23 -14.96
N ARG A 93 2.63 22.15 -15.49
CA ARG A 93 3.09 23.48 -15.93
C ARG A 93 3.51 24.36 -14.77
N GLN A 94 3.10 23.99 -13.55
CA GLN A 94 3.40 24.77 -12.36
C GLN A 94 4.85 24.57 -11.95
N THR A 95 5.51 25.69 -11.62
CA THR A 95 6.84 25.70 -11.02
C THR A 95 6.81 25.13 -9.60
N ASN A 96 7.99 24.75 -9.09
CA ASN A 96 8.13 24.35 -7.67
C ASN A 96 7.55 25.40 -6.71
N GLN A 97 7.76 26.68 -7.04
CA GLN A 97 7.29 27.80 -6.24
C GLN A 97 5.78 27.97 -6.35
N GLU A 98 5.19 27.89 -7.54
CA GLU A 98 3.74 27.98 -7.74
C GLU A 98 3.00 26.83 -7.08
N ILE A 99 3.51 25.59 -7.20
CA ILE A 99 2.95 24.43 -6.50
C ILE A 99 3.02 24.66 -5.00
N TYR A 100 4.17 25.14 -4.51
CA TYR A 100 4.33 25.48 -3.11
C TYR A 100 3.36 26.58 -2.69
N GLU A 101 3.19 27.64 -3.48
CA GLU A 101 2.31 28.78 -3.23
C GLU A 101 0.83 28.40 -3.22
N GLU A 102 0.36 27.65 -4.22
CA GLU A 102 -1.00 27.10 -4.25
C GLU A 102 -1.26 26.18 -3.05
N PHE A 103 -0.22 25.47 -2.64
CA PHE A 103 -0.29 24.57 -1.51
C PHE A 103 -0.29 25.31 -0.17
N ILE A 104 0.39 26.44 -0.03
CA ILE A 104 0.40 27.20 1.23
C ILE A 104 -0.72 28.23 1.29
N ALA A 105 -1.31 28.58 0.14
CA ALA A 105 -2.43 29.50 0.08
C ALA A 105 -3.53 28.97 0.99
N PRO A 106 -3.97 29.75 2.01
CA PRO A 106 -5.10 29.36 2.83
C PRO A 106 -6.32 29.28 1.92
N ARG A 107 -6.63 28.07 1.42
CA ARG A 107 -7.84 27.85 0.64
C ARG A 107 -8.99 28.09 1.58
N ALA A 108 -9.67 29.22 1.39
CA ALA A 108 -10.92 29.54 2.05
C ALA A 108 -11.92 28.42 1.72
N ALA A 109 -12.09 27.46 2.63
CA ALA A 109 -13.19 26.50 2.82
C ALA A 109 -13.90 25.88 1.59
N HIS A 110 -13.38 26.02 0.37
CA HIS A 110 -14.00 25.49 -0.83
C HIS A 110 -13.55 24.03 -0.96
N TYR A 111 -14.48 23.19 -0.51
CA TYR A 111 -14.64 21.75 -0.70
C TYR A 111 -14.39 21.28 -2.15
N THR A 112 -13.17 21.41 -2.65
CA THR A 112 -12.77 20.58 -3.79
C THR A 112 -11.80 19.54 -3.27
N GLU A 113 -12.34 18.34 -3.12
CA GLU A 113 -11.70 17.03 -2.95
C GLU A 113 -10.20 17.08 -2.57
N PRO A 114 -9.82 16.62 -1.35
CA PRO A 114 -8.43 16.46 -0.90
C PRO A 114 -7.53 15.73 -1.91
N GLY A 115 -8.15 15.00 -2.85
CA GLY A 115 -7.51 14.41 -4.02
C GLY A 115 -6.76 15.41 -4.91
N LYS A 116 -7.11 16.70 -5.07
CA LYS A 116 -6.55 17.49 -6.19
C LYS A 116 -5.02 17.63 -6.23
N TRP A 117 -4.28 17.66 -5.12
CA TRP A 117 -2.81 17.77 -5.17
C TRP A 117 -2.12 16.43 -5.37
N THR A 118 -2.55 15.42 -4.60
CA THR A 118 -2.15 14.04 -4.84
C THR A 118 -2.56 13.67 -6.26
N ASP A 119 -3.80 13.83 -6.70
CA ASP A 119 -4.28 13.71 -8.08
C ASP A 119 -3.53 14.56 -9.11
N HIS A 120 -3.05 15.79 -8.84
CA HIS A 120 -2.33 16.57 -9.87
C HIS A 120 -1.01 15.90 -10.28
N HIS A 121 -0.24 15.43 -9.30
CA HIS A 121 1.02 14.70 -9.54
C HIS A 121 0.83 13.17 -9.61
N ILE A 122 -0.25 12.64 -9.04
CA ILE A 122 -0.73 11.28 -9.24
C ILE A 122 -1.25 11.14 -10.66
N HIS A 123 -1.72 12.18 -11.36
CA HIS A 123 -2.02 12.11 -12.79
C HIS A 123 -0.74 12.04 -13.63
N CYS A 124 0.37 12.64 -13.15
CA CYS A 124 1.71 12.29 -13.67
C CYS A 124 2.09 10.82 -13.36
N LYS A 125 1.62 10.21 -12.24
CA LYS A 125 1.73 8.75 -11.97
C LYS A 125 0.72 7.88 -12.76
N LYS A 126 -0.52 8.32 -13.00
CA LYS A 126 -1.63 7.57 -13.62
C LYS A 126 -1.41 7.41 -15.12
N MET A 127 -0.61 8.29 -15.75
CA MET A 127 0.00 8.04 -17.07
C MET A 127 0.81 6.73 -17.14
N ARG A 128 1.15 6.11 -16.01
CA ARG A 128 1.87 4.84 -15.97
C ARG A 128 1.03 3.66 -15.48
N ILE A 129 0.15 3.85 -14.49
CA ILE A 129 -0.74 2.77 -14.01
C ILE A 129 -1.85 2.46 -15.04
N LEU A 130 -2.28 3.43 -15.87
CA LEU A 130 -3.29 3.20 -16.91
C LEU A 130 -2.78 2.45 -18.15
N THR A 131 -1.48 2.16 -18.23
CA THR A 131 -0.96 1.28 -19.30
C THR A 131 -1.15 -0.21 -19.01
N ASP A 132 -1.82 -0.58 -17.91
CA ASP A 132 -2.04 -1.98 -17.58
C ASP A 132 -3.38 -2.54 -18.07
N ASN A 133 -4.39 -1.73 -18.51
CA ASN A 133 -5.65 -2.28 -19.09
C ASN A 133 -6.55 -1.34 -19.93
N PHE A 134 -6.24 -0.05 -20.13
CA PHE A 134 -7.06 0.80 -21.03
C PHE A 134 -6.41 0.93 -22.41
N ALA A 135 -7.24 0.78 -23.44
CA ALA A 135 -6.86 0.98 -24.84
C ALA A 135 -6.08 2.29 -25.01
N PRO A 136 -5.05 2.32 -25.88
CA PRO A 136 -4.26 3.51 -26.13
C PRO A 136 -5.16 4.55 -26.78
N ASP A 137 -5.80 5.41 -26.00
CA ASP A 137 -6.45 6.57 -26.58
C ASP A 137 -5.34 7.55 -26.99
N GLU A 138 -5.16 7.60 -28.29
CA GLU A 138 -3.97 8.05 -29.04
C GLU A 138 -3.77 9.58 -29.02
N GLN A 139 -4.44 10.30 -28.11
CA GLN A 139 -4.49 11.77 -28.11
C GLN A 139 -3.83 12.45 -26.90
N LEU A 140 -3.14 11.70 -26.04
CA LEU A 140 -2.31 12.30 -24.99
C LEU A 140 -0.98 12.79 -25.58
N LEU A 141 -1.04 14.01 -26.14
CA LEU A 141 0.02 14.93 -26.59
C LEU A 141 1.44 14.31 -26.73
N PRO A 142 2.02 14.37 -27.94
CA PRO A 142 3.29 13.72 -28.24
C PRO A 142 4.41 14.19 -27.31
N ALA A 143 5.29 13.25 -27.04
CA ALA A 143 6.43 13.35 -26.14
C ALA A 143 7.33 14.58 -26.41
N GLU A 144 7.12 15.66 -25.67
CA GLU A 144 8.19 16.64 -25.38
C GLU A 144 9.07 16.16 -24.20
N SER A 145 9.17 14.84 -23.99
CA SER A 145 9.91 14.26 -22.88
C SER A 145 11.38 14.00 -23.26
N VAL A 146 12.13 15.06 -23.58
CA VAL A 146 13.61 15.03 -23.69
C VAL A 146 14.27 14.92 -22.29
N THR A 147 13.58 14.32 -21.32
CA THR A 147 13.50 14.90 -19.97
C THR A 147 14.45 14.30 -18.92
N ALA A 148 15.20 13.27 -19.25
CA ALA A 148 16.41 12.81 -18.53
C ALA A 148 17.10 11.69 -19.31
N GLN A 149 16.34 11.00 -20.17
CA GLN A 149 16.89 10.06 -21.14
C GLN A 149 17.92 10.72 -22.07
N PHE A 150 17.83 12.03 -22.28
CA PHE A 150 18.88 12.80 -22.95
C PHE A 150 20.25 12.61 -22.29
N LEU A 151 20.32 12.46 -20.97
CA LEU A 151 21.57 12.16 -20.27
C LEU A 151 22.12 10.76 -20.57
N ARG A 152 21.31 9.86 -21.16
CA ARG A 152 21.74 8.53 -21.61
C ARG A 152 22.31 8.55 -23.04
N THR A 153 22.11 9.63 -23.80
CA THR A 153 22.50 9.69 -25.22
C THR A 153 24.00 9.56 -25.41
N CYS A 154 24.80 10.31 -24.64
CA CYS A 154 26.24 10.13 -24.60
C CYS A 154 26.84 10.52 -23.24
N ARG A 155 28.05 10.00 -22.98
CA ARG A 155 28.77 10.25 -21.72
C ARG A 155 29.11 11.73 -21.51
N ARG A 156 29.41 12.46 -22.58
CA ARG A 156 29.78 13.87 -22.49
C ARG A 156 28.61 14.73 -22.01
N ILE A 157 27.43 14.56 -22.62
CA ILE A 157 26.19 15.20 -22.15
C ILE A 157 25.93 14.83 -20.69
N TYR A 158 26.07 13.56 -20.32
CA TYR A 158 25.91 13.14 -18.93
C TYR A 158 26.82 13.94 -17.97
N TYR A 159 28.11 14.05 -18.28
CA TYR A 159 29.06 14.77 -17.41
C TYR A 159 28.81 16.28 -17.39
N GLU A 160 28.47 16.89 -18.52
CA GLU A 160 28.20 18.32 -18.60
C GLU A 160 26.87 18.70 -17.90
N ALA A 161 25.84 17.88 -18.03
CA ALA A 161 24.46 18.25 -17.68
C ALA A 161 23.90 17.57 -16.41
N SER A 162 24.47 16.46 -15.93
CA SER A 162 23.96 15.76 -14.74
C SER A 162 23.98 16.62 -13.47
N TYR A 163 24.96 17.52 -13.35
CA TYR A 163 25.01 18.50 -12.25
C TYR A 163 23.76 19.37 -12.24
N LEU A 164 23.34 19.90 -13.40
CA LEU A 164 22.15 20.76 -13.50
C LEU A 164 20.90 19.96 -13.11
N LEU A 165 20.77 18.73 -13.60
CA LEU A 165 19.64 17.86 -13.24
C LEU A 165 19.50 17.71 -11.71
N LEU A 166 20.59 17.47 -10.99
CA LEU A 166 20.53 17.26 -9.54
C LEU A 166 20.46 18.55 -8.72
N SER A 167 21.14 19.61 -9.17
CA SER A 167 21.32 20.83 -8.37
C SER A 167 20.24 21.88 -8.56
N SER A 168 19.59 21.91 -9.73
CA SER A 168 18.60 22.94 -10.09
C SER A 168 17.16 22.43 -10.08
N ASN A 169 16.92 21.18 -9.66
CA ASN A 169 15.59 20.59 -9.65
C ASN A 169 15.16 20.13 -8.27
N THR A 170 13.85 19.94 -8.12
CA THR A 170 13.25 19.25 -6.98
C THR A 170 13.01 17.80 -7.35
N LEU A 171 13.64 16.88 -6.62
CA LEU A 171 13.52 15.45 -6.89
C LEU A 171 12.36 14.88 -6.08
N SER A 172 11.35 14.36 -6.76
CA SER A 172 10.14 13.82 -6.18
C SER A 172 10.22 12.30 -6.09
N LEU A 173 10.06 11.76 -4.88
CA LEU A 173 10.04 10.32 -4.61
C LEU A 173 8.75 9.89 -3.92
N GLY A 174 8.37 8.63 -4.15
CA GLY A 174 7.07 8.09 -3.80
C GLY A 174 6.93 7.55 -2.37
N ASP A 175 8.05 7.24 -1.71
CA ASP A 175 8.12 6.69 -0.36
C ASP A 175 9.56 6.78 0.20
N LEU A 176 9.76 6.36 1.45
CA LEU A 176 11.07 6.39 2.13
C LEU A 176 12.00 5.26 1.68
N HIS A 177 11.45 4.13 1.27
CA HIS A 177 12.27 3.00 0.82
C HIS A 177 12.97 3.36 -0.50
N MET A 178 12.24 3.94 -1.43
CA MET A 178 12.75 4.48 -2.69
C MET A 178 13.82 5.54 -2.44
N LEU A 179 13.62 6.44 -1.47
CA LEU A 179 14.67 7.39 -1.08
C LEU A 179 15.94 6.67 -0.64
N ASN A 180 15.81 5.70 0.26
CA ASN A 180 16.95 4.97 0.80
C ASN A 180 17.75 4.23 -0.28
N GLU A 181 17.06 3.46 -1.11
CA GLU A 181 17.69 2.72 -2.20
C GLU A 181 18.32 3.65 -3.23
N TRP A 182 17.62 4.75 -3.57
CA TRP A 182 18.12 5.69 -4.56
C TRP A 182 19.35 6.43 -4.04
N VAL A 183 19.31 6.99 -2.84
CA VAL A 183 20.46 7.69 -2.22
C VAL A 183 21.65 6.75 -2.08
N GLY A 184 21.41 5.49 -1.67
CA GLY A 184 22.43 4.45 -1.61
C GLY A 184 23.07 4.11 -2.96
N SER A 185 22.35 4.34 -4.06
CA SER A 185 22.87 4.13 -5.42
C SER A 185 23.74 5.28 -5.94
N LEU A 186 23.68 6.47 -5.31
CA LEU A 186 24.39 7.66 -5.76
C LEU A 186 25.84 7.70 -5.27
N MET A 187 26.71 8.32 -6.07
CA MET A 187 28.05 8.69 -5.62
C MET A 187 27.99 9.86 -4.62
N PRO A 188 28.93 9.98 -3.67
CA PRO A 188 28.97 11.10 -2.73
C PRO A 188 29.00 12.49 -3.41
N ALA A 189 29.67 12.59 -4.57
CA ALA A 189 29.68 13.83 -5.36
C ALA A 189 28.28 14.22 -5.87
N GLN A 190 27.44 13.25 -6.24
CA GLN A 190 26.06 13.45 -6.68
C GLN A 190 25.14 13.78 -5.50
N GLN A 191 25.33 13.10 -4.37
CA GLN A 191 24.60 13.39 -3.13
C GLN A 191 24.77 14.84 -2.69
N ARG A 192 25.97 15.42 -2.87
CA ARG A 192 26.27 16.85 -2.60
C ARG A 192 25.58 17.83 -3.55
N GLN A 193 25.21 17.38 -4.75
CA GLN A 193 24.59 18.23 -5.76
C GLN A 193 23.10 18.42 -5.48
N ILE A 194 22.44 17.42 -4.90
CA ILE A 194 20.99 17.45 -4.63
C ILE A 194 20.67 18.54 -3.63
N LYS A 195 19.84 19.52 -4.05
CA LYS A 195 19.45 20.67 -3.21
C LYS A 195 18.02 20.60 -2.68
N SER A 196 17.13 19.95 -3.42
CA SER A 196 15.70 19.92 -3.11
C SER A 196 15.11 18.54 -3.31
N ILE A 197 14.37 18.05 -2.31
CA ILE A 197 13.62 16.80 -2.38
C ILE A 197 12.16 17.05 -2.01
N ASN A 198 11.26 16.39 -2.72
CA ASN A 198 9.86 16.23 -2.36
C ASN A 198 9.55 14.75 -2.11
N LEU A 199 9.17 14.40 -0.89
CA LEU A 199 8.79 13.05 -0.50
C LEU A 199 7.29 12.97 -0.34
N HIS A 200 6.70 11.99 -0.99
CA HIS A 200 5.35 11.54 -0.70
C HIS A 200 5.45 10.33 0.23
N LEU A 201 4.78 10.34 1.37
CA LEU A 201 4.77 9.24 2.31
C LEU A 201 3.35 8.69 2.38
N GLY A 202 3.20 7.38 2.15
CA GLY A 202 1.97 6.70 2.52
C GLY A 202 1.82 6.65 4.05
N ALA A 203 0.63 6.27 4.52
CA ALA A 203 0.36 6.13 5.95
C ALA A 203 1.37 5.18 6.64
N ASP A 204 1.71 4.06 6.00
CA ASP A 204 2.67 3.08 6.52
C ASP A 204 4.09 3.64 6.69
N ASP A 205 4.57 4.39 5.69
CA ASP A 205 5.91 5.02 5.71
C ASP A 205 6.02 6.08 6.78
N ALA A 206 4.96 6.87 6.94
CA ALA A 206 4.92 7.91 7.95
C ALA A 206 5.05 7.28 9.34
N ASN A 207 4.28 6.23 9.61
CA ASN A 207 4.22 5.57 10.91
C ASN A 207 5.55 4.93 11.33
N ASN A 208 6.25 4.28 10.40
CA ASN A 208 7.37 3.39 10.74
C ASN A 208 8.73 3.81 10.16
N GLY A 209 8.74 4.53 9.05
CA GLY A 209 9.97 4.78 8.27
C GLY A 209 10.68 6.09 8.61
N LEU A 210 9.96 7.10 9.13
CA LEU A 210 10.54 8.44 9.33
C LEU A 210 11.83 8.46 10.19
N PRO A 211 11.92 7.80 11.37
CA PRO A 211 13.14 7.84 12.17
C PRO A 211 14.28 7.03 11.55
N THR A 212 13.96 5.88 10.97
CA THR A 212 14.92 4.85 10.56
C THR A 212 15.47 5.08 9.16
N LEU A 213 14.65 5.63 8.26
CA LEU A 213 15.01 5.81 6.86
C LEU A 213 15.18 7.28 6.49
N LEU A 214 14.36 8.22 6.97
CA LEU A 214 14.47 9.61 6.52
C LEU A 214 15.78 10.25 6.98
N LEU A 215 16.06 10.20 8.28
CA LEU A 215 17.19 10.94 8.86
C LEU A 215 18.56 10.51 8.28
N PRO A 216 18.91 9.21 8.18
CA PRO A 216 20.18 8.80 7.60
C PRO A 216 20.34 9.26 6.14
N ASN A 217 19.25 9.21 5.35
CA ASN A 217 19.28 9.64 3.96
C ASN A 217 19.43 11.15 3.81
N VAL A 218 18.73 11.93 4.64
CA VAL A 218 18.90 13.39 4.70
C VAL A 218 20.33 13.77 5.11
N GLN A 219 20.93 13.04 6.06
CA GLN A 219 22.31 13.25 6.49
C GLN A 219 23.32 12.89 5.39
N ALA A 220 23.09 11.81 4.63
CA ALA A 220 23.92 11.44 3.49
C ALA A 220 23.87 12.49 2.37
N LEU A 221 22.71 13.11 2.17
CA LEU A 221 22.50 14.21 1.23
C LEU A 221 23.00 15.54 1.80
N THR A 222 24.31 15.64 2.04
CA THR A 222 24.98 16.85 2.56
C THR A 222 24.75 18.13 1.73
N GLY A 223 24.33 17.98 0.47
CA GLY A 223 23.92 19.08 -0.39
C GLY A 223 22.53 19.63 -0.12
N LEU A 224 21.66 18.86 0.51
CA LEU A 224 20.22 19.10 0.64
C LEU A 224 19.97 20.37 1.45
N ARG A 225 19.07 21.22 0.95
CA ARG A 225 18.66 22.48 1.58
C ARG A 225 17.16 22.56 1.77
N TYR A 226 16.40 21.98 0.85
CA TYR A 226 14.94 22.02 0.85
C TYR A 226 14.41 20.60 0.91
N LEU A 227 13.60 20.29 1.91
CA LEU A 227 12.92 19.01 2.01
C LEU A 227 11.43 19.24 2.23
N HIS A 228 10.65 18.81 1.25
CA HIS A 228 9.20 18.82 1.29
C HIS A 228 8.74 17.40 1.58
N VAL A 229 7.93 17.22 2.62
CA VAL A 229 7.37 15.92 3.00
C VAL A 229 5.87 16.07 2.98
N THR A 230 5.20 15.27 2.17
CA THR A 230 3.76 15.16 2.16
C THR A 230 3.40 13.77 2.65
N SER A 231 2.78 13.70 3.81
CA SER A 231 2.35 12.46 4.43
C SER A 231 0.85 12.33 4.26
N GLU A 232 0.42 11.24 3.67
CA GLU A 232 -0.95 10.76 3.88
C GLU A 232 -0.99 10.17 5.29
N MET A 233 -1.94 10.60 6.09
CA MET A 233 -2.22 10.00 7.39
C MET A 233 -3.59 9.37 7.32
N ASP A 234 -3.64 8.08 7.61
CA ASP A 234 -4.85 7.45 8.09
C ASP A 234 -4.97 7.87 9.56
N TRP A 235 -5.82 8.86 9.82
CA TRP A 235 -6.13 9.18 11.20
C TRP A 235 -6.85 7.97 11.79
N PRO A 236 -6.37 7.45 12.93
CA PRO A 236 -7.10 6.39 13.60
C PRO A 236 -8.51 6.93 13.92
N THR A 237 -9.56 6.25 13.48
CA THR A 237 -10.94 6.66 13.75
C THR A 237 -11.47 5.94 14.99
N GLY A 238 -12.28 6.63 15.79
CA GLY A 238 -12.93 6.05 16.97
C GLY A 238 -11.97 5.51 18.03
N ALA A 239 -12.02 4.20 18.29
CA ALA A 239 -11.30 3.56 19.41
C ALA A 239 -9.76 3.61 19.27
N GLU A 240 -9.24 3.55 18.04
CA GLU A 240 -7.79 3.61 17.80
C GLU A 240 -7.20 4.98 18.14
N PHE A 241 -7.98 6.07 17.96
CA PHE A 241 -7.56 7.41 18.35
C PHE A 241 -7.42 7.50 19.86
N TYR A 242 -8.38 6.93 20.59
CA TYR A 242 -8.35 6.89 22.05
C TYR A 242 -7.14 6.11 22.55
N GLU A 243 -6.83 4.94 21.98
CA GLU A 243 -5.61 4.21 22.33
C GLU A 243 -4.34 5.01 22.02
N ALA A 244 -4.27 5.68 20.87
CA ALA A 244 -3.13 6.53 20.51
C ALA A 244 -2.98 7.73 21.47
N ARG A 245 -4.10 8.35 21.88
CA ARG A 245 -4.15 9.44 22.86
C ARG A 245 -3.81 8.96 24.26
N GLN A 246 -4.30 7.79 24.69
CA GLN A 246 -3.95 7.22 25.99
C GLN A 246 -2.47 6.85 26.04
N LYS A 247 -1.92 6.26 24.97
CA LYS A 247 -0.47 6.06 24.83
C LYS A 247 0.28 7.39 24.92
N PHE A 248 -0.20 8.45 24.26
CA PHE A 248 0.38 9.80 24.38
C PHE A 248 0.37 10.32 25.83
N LEU A 249 -0.78 10.28 26.49
CA LEU A 249 -0.97 10.79 27.87
C LEU A 249 -0.14 9.98 28.88
N GLN A 250 0.11 8.70 28.62
CA GLN A 250 0.98 7.83 29.42
C GLN A 250 2.47 7.98 29.11
N GLY A 251 2.87 8.97 28.30
CA GLY A 251 4.27 9.21 27.93
C GLY A 251 4.81 8.28 26.83
N GLY A 252 3.95 7.44 26.24
CA GLY A 252 4.25 6.69 25.03
C GLY A 252 4.31 7.61 23.81
N SER A 253 5.21 7.33 22.88
CA SER A 253 5.26 8.08 21.62
C SER A 253 4.04 7.73 20.77
N SER A 254 3.02 8.60 20.72
CA SER A 254 2.03 8.54 19.65
C SER A 254 2.71 8.85 18.32
N PHE A 255 2.10 8.45 17.21
CA PHE A 255 2.59 8.75 15.87
C PHE A 255 2.81 10.25 15.61
N LEU A 256 2.01 11.13 16.23
CA LEU A 256 2.24 12.57 16.20
C LEU A 256 3.52 12.96 16.95
N ILE A 257 3.82 12.36 18.10
CA ILE A 257 5.10 12.56 18.80
C ILE A 257 6.24 12.00 17.96
N SER A 258 6.13 10.80 17.40
CA SER A 258 7.22 10.21 16.62
C SER A 258 7.50 11.06 15.38
N SER A 259 6.46 11.47 14.64
CA SER A 259 6.58 12.37 13.48
C SER A 259 7.17 13.74 13.87
N THR A 260 6.69 14.36 14.95
CA THR A 260 7.25 15.63 15.43
C THR A 260 8.68 15.50 15.94
N ARG A 261 9.03 14.36 16.57
CA ARG A 261 10.39 14.02 17.00
C ARG A 261 11.32 13.76 15.83
N ASN A 262 10.85 13.07 14.79
CA ASN A 262 11.63 12.84 13.57
C ASN A 262 11.93 14.17 12.88
N VAL A 263 10.94 15.06 12.81
CA VAL A 263 11.15 16.41 12.29
C VAL A 263 12.01 17.25 13.23
N TYR A 264 11.98 16.99 14.54
CA TYR A 264 12.94 17.57 15.48
C TYR A 264 14.37 17.12 15.16
N ASP A 265 14.58 15.85 14.83
CA ASP A 265 15.90 15.32 14.51
C ASP A 265 16.44 15.86 13.17
N LEU A 266 15.57 16.20 12.21
CA LEU A 266 15.94 16.92 10.98
C LEU A 266 16.60 18.28 11.26
N ARG A 267 16.44 18.86 12.45
CA ARG A 267 17.14 20.11 12.85
C ARG A 267 18.65 19.93 12.98
N ARG A 268 19.12 18.68 13.12
CA ARG A 268 20.55 18.36 13.14
C ARG A 268 21.15 18.34 11.73
N CYS A 269 20.32 18.43 10.69
CA CYS A 269 20.74 18.46 9.29
C CYS A 269 20.88 19.90 8.80
N SER A 270 21.74 20.13 7.81
CA SER A 270 22.00 21.44 7.21
C SER A 270 20.90 21.88 6.22
N LEU A 271 19.64 21.73 6.62
CA LEU A 271 18.47 22.11 5.83
C LEU A 271 18.16 23.59 6.02
N ALA A 272 17.98 24.32 4.93
CA ALA A 272 17.51 25.71 4.96
C ALA A 272 16.00 25.77 5.27
N LYS A 273 15.24 24.80 4.78
CA LYS A 273 13.79 24.75 4.94
C LYS A 273 13.31 23.31 4.86
N VAL A 274 12.41 22.96 5.78
CA VAL A 274 11.55 21.78 5.62
C VAL A 274 10.13 22.23 5.63
N THR A 275 9.34 21.64 4.74
CA THR A 275 7.89 21.78 4.75
C THR A 275 7.34 20.40 4.95
N MET A 276 6.64 20.16 6.06
CA MET A 276 5.85 18.96 6.22
C MET A 276 4.40 19.30 5.98
N THR A 277 3.69 18.41 5.32
CA THR A 277 2.26 18.49 5.16
C THR A 277 1.64 17.16 5.47
N VAL A 278 0.53 17.23 6.18
CA VAL A 278 -0.32 16.10 6.50
C VAL A 278 -1.57 16.22 5.64
N ILE A 279 -1.86 15.17 4.90
CA ILE A 279 -3.11 14.99 4.18
C ILE A 279 -3.91 13.94 4.94
N ASP A 280 -5.08 14.32 5.40
CA ASP A 280 -6.04 13.39 5.98
C ASP A 280 -6.76 12.63 4.85
N ARG A 281 -6.77 11.29 4.92
CA ARG A 281 -7.48 10.45 3.95
C ARG A 281 -8.98 10.43 4.21
N GLU A 282 -9.41 10.65 5.45
CA GLU A 282 -10.82 10.69 5.83
C GLU A 282 -11.21 12.08 6.34
N PRO A 283 -12.49 12.48 6.28
CA PRO A 283 -12.93 13.70 6.93
C PRO A 283 -12.94 13.51 8.45
N SER A 284 -11.79 13.71 9.12
CA SER A 284 -11.71 13.71 10.58
C SER A 284 -12.43 14.93 11.20
N PRO A 285 -13.10 14.79 12.36
CA PRO A 285 -13.65 15.92 13.11
C PRO A 285 -12.56 16.86 13.62
N LEU A 286 -11.36 16.33 13.89
CA LEU A 286 -10.16 17.11 14.16
C LEU A 286 -9.60 17.58 12.82
N ARG A 287 -10.26 18.56 12.20
CA ARG A 287 -9.82 19.18 10.93
C ARG A 287 -8.56 19.99 11.18
N LEU A 288 -7.45 19.28 11.28
CA LEU A 288 -6.09 19.82 11.33
C LEU A 288 -5.78 20.33 9.92
N ASN A 289 -6.36 21.48 9.58
CA ASN A 289 -6.23 22.13 8.29
C ASN A 289 -4.76 22.51 8.08
N ARG A 290 -4.02 21.61 7.43
CA ARG A 290 -2.74 21.85 6.75
C ARG A 290 -1.75 22.67 7.61
N TYR A 291 -1.05 22.01 8.52
CA TYR A 291 0.02 22.67 9.26
C TYR A 291 1.24 22.90 8.37
N GLN A 292 1.53 24.16 8.08
CA GLN A 292 2.80 24.54 7.49
C GLN A 292 3.84 24.69 8.59
N TRP A 293 4.81 23.78 8.62
CA TRP A 293 5.94 23.92 9.54
C TRP A 293 6.99 24.83 8.92
N ARG A 294 6.87 26.15 9.13
CA ARG A 294 7.97 27.10 8.88
C ARG A 294 8.78 27.22 10.17
N TRP A 295 10.09 27.06 10.07
CA TRP A 295 10.95 26.94 11.24
C TRP A 295 11.59 28.26 11.65
N SER A 296 10.89 29.06 12.47
CA SER A 296 11.57 29.96 13.42
C SER A 296 11.68 29.26 14.79
N VAL A 297 12.70 29.57 15.60
CA VAL A 297 12.88 28.92 16.91
C VAL A 297 11.72 29.22 17.88
N ALA A 298 11.11 30.40 17.77
CA ALA A 298 10.03 30.86 18.65
C ALA A 298 8.68 30.18 18.35
N GLU A 299 8.34 29.94 17.09
CA GLU A 299 7.09 29.26 16.71
C GLU A 299 7.03 27.80 17.19
N LYS A 300 8.20 27.18 17.46
CA LYS A 300 8.34 25.79 17.94
C LYS A 300 7.62 25.54 19.27
N HIS A 301 7.78 26.46 20.21
CA HIS A 301 7.23 26.29 21.56
C HIS A 301 5.73 26.57 21.58
N LYS A 302 5.28 27.49 20.71
CA LYS A 302 3.87 27.85 20.57
C LYS A 302 3.06 26.72 19.93
N LEU A 303 3.59 26.06 18.90
CA LEU A 303 2.89 24.98 18.20
C LEU A 303 2.82 23.70 19.04
N ALA A 304 3.90 23.32 19.72
CA ALA A 304 3.90 22.18 20.64
C ALA A 304 2.84 22.37 21.75
N LYS A 305 2.80 23.57 22.36
CA LYS A 305 1.77 23.94 23.33
C LYS A 305 0.37 23.99 22.75
N HIS A 306 0.20 24.35 21.47
CA HIS A 306 -1.11 24.36 20.81
C HIS A 306 -1.63 22.95 20.53
N PHE A 307 -0.79 22.04 20.06
CA PHE A 307 -1.15 20.63 19.89
C PHE A 307 -1.41 19.96 21.24
N GLU A 308 -0.57 20.23 22.23
CA GLU A 308 -0.77 19.77 23.60
C GLU A 308 -2.10 20.32 24.13
N ALA A 309 -2.40 21.61 23.93
CA ALA A 309 -3.69 22.18 24.28
C ALA A 309 -4.85 21.51 23.54
N GLN A 310 -4.85 21.38 22.21
CA GLN A 310 -5.95 20.75 21.45
C GLN A 310 -6.17 19.27 21.82
N LEU A 311 -5.10 18.51 22.04
CA LEU A 311 -5.19 17.12 22.52
C LEU A 311 -5.77 17.04 23.94
N LEU A 312 -5.65 18.10 24.72
CA LEU A 312 -6.18 18.23 26.09
C LEU A 312 -7.58 18.87 26.13
N THR A 313 -7.94 19.77 25.20
CA THR A 313 -9.14 20.63 25.30
C THR A 313 -10.33 20.20 24.44
N GLU A 314 -10.16 19.38 23.38
CA GLU A 314 -11.23 19.20 22.37
C GLU A 314 -11.84 17.79 22.27
N TRP A 315 -11.68 16.93 23.27
CA TRP A 315 -12.44 15.67 23.33
C TRP A 315 -13.31 15.61 24.57
N ASN A 316 -14.59 15.94 24.40
CA ASN A 316 -15.59 15.80 25.47
C ASN A 316 -15.68 14.31 25.84
N GLU A 317 -15.25 13.97 27.04
CA GLU A 317 -15.26 12.60 27.55
C GLU A 317 -16.69 12.02 27.55
N GLU A 318 -17.70 12.88 27.66
CA GLU A 318 -19.11 12.55 27.57
C GLU A 318 -19.54 12.11 26.17
N GLU A 319 -19.18 12.84 25.11
CA GLU A 319 -19.44 12.44 23.71
C GLU A 319 -18.75 11.11 23.37
N HIS A 320 -17.58 10.85 23.96
CA HIS A 320 -16.89 9.57 23.77
C HIS A 320 -17.63 8.43 24.45
N GLN A 321 -18.05 8.62 25.70
CA GLN A 321 -18.82 7.63 26.43
C GLN A 321 -20.14 7.35 25.70
N GLU A 322 -20.76 8.37 25.12
CA GLU A 322 -21.96 8.23 24.29
C GLU A 322 -21.70 7.44 23.00
N GLN A 323 -20.61 7.73 22.26
CA GLN A 323 -20.21 6.94 21.09
C GLN A 323 -19.89 5.48 21.44
N GLN A 324 -19.15 5.24 22.53
CA GLN A 324 -18.87 3.88 23.00
C GLN A 324 -20.15 3.16 23.41
N ALA A 325 -21.08 3.84 24.08
CA ALA A 325 -22.38 3.28 24.42
C ALA A 325 -23.18 2.94 23.15
N MET A 326 -23.15 3.81 22.13
CA MET A 326 -23.81 3.58 20.85
C MET A 326 -23.20 2.38 20.09
N GLU A 327 -21.87 2.24 20.06
CA GLU A 327 -21.21 1.08 19.45
C GLU A 327 -21.50 -0.21 20.21
N ARG A 328 -21.48 -0.18 21.55
CA ARG A 328 -21.86 -1.32 22.39
C ARG A 328 -23.31 -1.71 22.14
N ALA A 329 -24.22 -0.74 22.01
CA ALA A 329 -25.61 -0.97 21.66
C ALA A 329 -25.76 -1.60 20.26
N LYS A 330 -25.04 -1.09 19.24
CA LYS A 330 -25.01 -1.68 17.89
C LYS A 330 -24.48 -3.13 17.91
N LYS A 331 -23.41 -3.41 18.65
CA LYS A 331 -22.86 -4.78 18.82
C LYS A 331 -23.86 -5.70 19.53
N LEU A 332 -24.52 -5.22 20.58
CA LEU A 332 -25.58 -5.95 21.28
C LEU A 332 -26.77 -6.26 20.36
N GLU A 333 -27.18 -5.30 19.54
CA GLU A 333 -28.25 -5.48 18.56
C GLU A 333 -27.87 -6.50 17.48
N GLY A 334 -26.63 -6.44 16.97
CA GLY A 334 -26.09 -7.46 16.05
C GLY A 334 -26.10 -8.86 16.67
N ARG A 335 -25.70 -8.99 17.94
CA ARG A 335 -25.75 -10.27 18.69
C ARG A 335 -27.19 -10.77 18.88
N LYS A 336 -28.15 -9.89 19.19
CA LYS A 336 -29.58 -10.24 19.31
C LYS A 336 -30.13 -10.77 17.98
N LYS A 337 -29.81 -10.11 16.85
CA LYS A 337 -30.19 -10.57 15.51
C LYS A 337 -29.59 -11.94 15.19
N SER A 338 -28.30 -12.14 15.48
CA SER A 338 -27.63 -13.43 15.30
C SER A 338 -28.25 -14.55 16.16
N LEU A 339 -28.58 -14.25 17.42
CA LEU A 339 -29.24 -15.21 18.32
C LEU A 339 -30.64 -15.59 17.82
N THR A 340 -31.39 -14.61 17.31
CA THR A 340 -32.72 -14.81 16.73
C THR A 340 -32.64 -15.69 15.48
N HIS A 341 -31.65 -15.45 14.61
CA HIS A 341 -31.39 -16.29 13.45
C HIS A 341 -31.05 -17.74 13.88
N MET A 342 -30.13 -17.93 14.84
CA MET A 342 -29.80 -19.27 15.35
C MET A 342 -31.00 -20.00 15.95
N LYS A 343 -31.85 -19.32 16.72
CA LYS A 343 -33.09 -19.91 17.26
C LYS A 343 -34.04 -20.35 16.14
N THR A 344 -34.21 -19.51 15.12
CA THR A 344 -35.06 -19.82 13.96
C THR A 344 -34.52 -21.04 13.20
N THR A 345 -33.21 -21.10 12.96
CA THR A 345 -32.53 -22.23 12.32
C THR A 345 -32.67 -23.51 13.15
N LEU A 346 -32.50 -23.43 14.47
CA LEU A 346 -32.67 -24.59 15.35
C LEU A 346 -34.10 -25.12 15.31
N GLN A 347 -35.10 -24.23 15.31
CA GLN A 347 -36.51 -24.60 15.24
C GLN A 347 -36.85 -25.24 13.89
N ALA A 348 -36.28 -24.73 12.79
CA ALA A 348 -36.39 -25.35 11.46
C ALA A 348 -35.78 -26.77 11.44
N LEU A 349 -34.59 -26.95 12.02
CA LEU A 349 -33.93 -28.27 12.13
C LEU A 349 -34.73 -29.26 12.98
N GLN A 350 -35.31 -28.81 14.10
CA GLN A 350 -36.20 -29.64 14.93
C GLN A 350 -37.46 -30.08 14.17
N THR A 351 -38.03 -29.19 13.36
CA THR A 351 -39.20 -29.47 12.52
C THR A 351 -38.85 -30.47 11.40
N SER A 352 -37.71 -30.27 10.73
CA SER A 352 -37.18 -31.22 9.75
C SER A 352 -36.93 -32.60 10.35
N ARG A 353 -36.30 -32.67 11.53
CA ARG A 353 -36.07 -33.94 12.25
C ARG A 353 -37.37 -34.66 12.61
N LYS A 354 -38.41 -33.92 13.03
CA LYS A 354 -39.75 -34.51 13.27
C LYS A 354 -40.35 -35.08 11.98
N THR A 355 -40.22 -34.36 10.88
CA THR A 355 -40.70 -34.79 9.55
C THR A 355 -40.01 -36.07 9.11
N ILE A 356 -38.67 -36.12 9.15
CA ILE A 356 -37.87 -37.31 8.83
C ILE A 356 -38.27 -38.50 9.72
N ARG A 357 -38.49 -38.27 11.03
CA ARG A 357 -38.91 -39.33 11.95
C ARG A 357 -40.30 -39.87 11.60
N ASN A 358 -41.21 -39.01 11.16
CA ASN A 358 -42.54 -39.41 10.73
C ASN A 358 -42.49 -40.19 9.40
N GLU A 359 -41.69 -39.74 8.43
CA GLU A 359 -41.45 -40.49 7.18
C GLU A 359 -40.85 -41.88 7.44
N ALA A 360 -39.90 -41.99 8.37
CA ALA A 360 -39.33 -43.28 8.75
C ALA A 360 -40.37 -44.21 9.38
N LYS A 361 -41.33 -43.67 10.16
CA LYS A 361 -42.46 -44.44 10.70
C LYS A 361 -43.41 -44.89 9.59
N CYS A 362 -43.74 -44.03 8.62
CA CYS A 362 -44.58 -44.38 7.47
C CYS A 362 -43.96 -45.52 6.65
N LYS A 363 -42.67 -45.42 6.29
CA LYS A 363 -41.95 -46.50 5.58
C LYS A 363 -41.92 -47.81 6.36
N THR A 364 -41.87 -47.75 7.69
CA THR A 364 -41.94 -48.95 8.54
C THR A 364 -43.34 -49.56 8.51
N LEU A 365 -44.38 -48.72 8.52
CA LEU A 365 -45.78 -49.15 8.41
C LEU A 365 -46.05 -49.80 7.05
N GLU A 366 -45.60 -49.19 5.96
CA GLU A 366 -45.69 -49.73 4.59
C GLU A 366 -45.07 -51.12 4.49
N LYS A 367 -43.87 -51.32 5.07
CA LYS A 367 -43.23 -52.64 5.13
C LYS A 367 -44.06 -53.67 5.92
N ARG A 368 -44.77 -53.26 6.97
CA ARG A 368 -45.66 -54.17 7.72
C ARG A 368 -46.89 -54.53 6.91
N ILE A 369 -47.52 -53.54 6.25
CA ILE A 369 -48.66 -53.74 5.36
C ILE A 369 -48.30 -54.75 4.26
N HIS A 370 -47.20 -54.53 3.53
CA HIS A 370 -46.78 -55.48 2.48
C HIS A 370 -46.45 -56.87 3.01
N LYS A 371 -45.92 -56.99 4.23
CA LYS A 371 -45.68 -58.29 4.86
C LYS A 371 -46.99 -59.01 5.20
N GLU A 372 -47.99 -58.28 5.68
CA GLU A 372 -49.33 -58.81 5.96
C GLU A 372 -50.06 -59.19 4.67
N GLU A 373 -50.01 -58.36 3.64
CA GLU A 373 -50.54 -58.66 2.30
C GLU A 373 -49.90 -59.93 1.72
N ALA A 374 -48.58 -60.06 1.80
CA ALA A 374 -47.87 -61.26 1.35
C ALA A 374 -48.25 -62.52 2.15
N ALA A 375 -48.49 -62.38 3.46
CA ALA A 375 -48.97 -63.48 4.30
C ALA A 375 -50.39 -63.90 3.93
N ASN A 376 -51.28 -62.94 3.67
CA ASN A 376 -52.64 -63.17 3.21
C ASN A 376 -52.66 -63.88 1.85
N MET A 377 -51.87 -63.40 0.88
CA MET A 377 -51.76 -64.07 -0.43
C MET A 377 -51.29 -65.53 -0.30
N LYS A 378 -50.29 -65.81 0.55
CA LYS A 378 -49.83 -67.19 0.82
C LYS A 378 -50.92 -68.05 1.46
N SER A 379 -51.72 -67.48 2.35
CA SER A 379 -52.87 -68.14 2.97
C SER A 379 -53.96 -68.46 1.94
N GLU A 380 -54.27 -67.52 1.05
CA GLU A 380 -55.21 -67.72 -0.05
C GLU A 380 -54.72 -68.78 -1.03
N GLU A 381 -53.43 -68.77 -1.40
CA GLU A 381 -52.82 -69.79 -2.25
C GLU A 381 -52.89 -71.18 -1.60
N TYR A 382 -52.59 -71.28 -0.30
CA TYR A 382 -52.74 -72.52 0.47
C TYR A 382 -54.19 -73.01 0.46
N ASN A 383 -55.16 -72.12 0.70
CA ASN A 383 -56.57 -72.44 0.68
C ASN A 383 -57.05 -72.87 -0.72
N ALA A 384 -56.57 -72.24 -1.78
CA ALA A 384 -56.84 -72.62 -3.16
C ALA A 384 -56.31 -74.03 -3.46
N LYS A 385 -55.04 -74.32 -3.12
CA LYS A 385 -54.45 -75.67 -3.25
C LYS A 385 -55.25 -76.72 -2.48
N ARG A 386 -55.69 -76.39 -1.26
CA ARG A 386 -56.53 -77.27 -0.43
C ARG A 386 -57.89 -77.55 -1.08
N ARG A 387 -58.54 -76.55 -1.69
CA ARG A 387 -59.81 -76.74 -2.43
C ARG A 387 -59.64 -77.69 -3.62
N VAL A 388 -58.56 -77.55 -4.39
CA VAL A 388 -58.24 -78.45 -5.51
C VAL A 388 -58.03 -79.89 -5.01
N LEU A 389 -57.28 -80.06 -3.93
CA LEU A 389 -57.07 -81.37 -3.28
C LEU A 389 -58.38 -82.01 -2.80
N LEU A 390 -59.27 -81.22 -2.20
CA LEU A 390 -60.59 -81.67 -1.76
C LEU A 390 -61.49 -82.04 -2.94
N GLN A 391 -61.47 -81.27 -4.03
CA GLN A 391 -62.18 -81.63 -5.26
C GLN A 391 -61.64 -82.94 -5.86
N LYS A 392 -60.32 -83.13 -5.89
CA LYS A 392 -59.68 -84.36 -6.37
C LYS A 392 -60.07 -85.57 -5.52
N LYS A 393 -60.03 -85.46 -4.19
CA LYS A 393 -60.53 -86.51 -3.28
C LYS A 393 -62.02 -86.80 -3.50
N LYS A 394 -62.83 -85.75 -3.75
CA LYS A 394 -64.26 -85.91 -4.01
C LYS A 394 -64.51 -86.63 -5.34
N SER A 395 -63.73 -86.35 -6.39
CA SER A 395 -63.79 -87.10 -7.65
C SER A 395 -63.33 -88.55 -7.48
N GLU A 396 -62.26 -88.80 -6.71
CA GLU A 396 -61.78 -90.16 -6.42
C GLU A 396 -62.83 -91.01 -5.68
N ILE A 397 -63.55 -90.41 -4.72
CA ILE A 397 -64.67 -91.07 -4.01
C ILE A 397 -65.85 -91.34 -4.96
N LEU A 398 -66.11 -90.45 -5.93
CA LEU A 398 -67.17 -90.63 -6.92
C LEU A 398 -66.82 -91.69 -7.98
N THR A 399 -65.53 -91.84 -8.33
CA THR A 399 -65.07 -92.88 -9.27
C THR A 399 -64.80 -94.24 -8.61
N GLY A 400 -64.55 -94.28 -7.28
CA GLY A 400 -64.30 -95.50 -6.52
C GLY A 400 -65.56 -96.21 -5.98
N ARG A 401 -66.76 -95.83 -6.43
CA ARG A 401 -68.05 -96.40 -5.97
C ARG A 401 -68.92 -97.02 -7.07
N GLY A 402 -68.35 -97.31 -8.24
CA GLY A 402 -69.01 -98.10 -9.28
C GLY A 402 -68.09 -99.21 -9.78
N ILE A 403 -68.68 -100.40 -10.03
CA ILE A 403 -68.08 -101.70 -10.39
C ILE A 403 -67.70 -102.47 -9.10
N VAL A 404 -68.49 -103.40 -8.53
CA VAL A 404 -69.30 -104.52 -9.07
C VAL A 404 -68.57 -105.34 -10.10
#